data_AF-X7ZCG8-F1
#
_entry.id   AF-X7ZCG8-F1
#
_cell.length_a   1.000
_cell.length_b   1.000
_cell.length_c   1.000
_cell.angle_alpha   90.00
_cell.angle_beta   90.00
_cell.angle_gamma   90.00
#
_symmetry.space_group_name_H-M   'P 1'
#
loop_
_entity.id
_entity.type
_entity.pdbx_description
1 polymer ?
#
loop_
_entity_poly.entity_id
_entity_poly.type
_entity_poly.pdbx_seq_one_letter_code
_entity_poly.pdbx_strand_id
1 'polypeptide(L)'
;MPIYLMSERTRSVTIPGQALALSITGSVADAVLNIHAAADQPVVRSSSHRSVLPIVMGPLVVSVQPARGDFFGPDTVVQLGIGPDTADAVDPVQVVFEPVDVSGDSDVELATLTPAGTRIEIAVSALADRSLNPLGTAARAAARKVVGRRSEPSSHAVVIAVDASASMRSAFSDGSVSAAADIVVGVADAVGITDVSAMLVAEKPVAVPTEPARTLADSLRSAEPRWSAGVRWSTIDGIGARAVVCTDFPTQTLRQRFPVIAISTDPRLETDCAVLRPPRPGVDAAAEVLSQPAVLERIAISLVRGLM
;
A
#
# COMPACT_ATOMS: atom_id res chain seq x y z
N MET A 1 -3.66 -10.77 34.10
CA MET A 1 -2.93 -10.05 33.02
C MET A 1 -3.83 -9.88 31.81
N PRO A 2 -4.61 -8.80 31.74
CA PRO A 2 -5.36 -8.46 30.54
C PRO A 2 -4.41 -7.90 29.46
N ILE A 3 -4.44 -8.53 28.29
CA ILE A 3 -3.82 -8.01 27.06
C ILE A 3 -4.97 -7.55 26.15
N TYR A 4 -4.93 -6.29 25.76
CA TYR A 4 -5.82 -5.74 24.74
C TYR A 4 -5.11 -5.76 23.40
N LEU A 5 -5.64 -6.53 22.46
CA LEU A 5 -5.19 -6.51 21.07
C LEU A 5 -5.97 -5.45 20.31
N MET A 6 -5.29 -4.39 19.92
CA MET A 6 -5.85 -3.30 19.13
C MET A 6 -5.79 -3.66 17.64
N SER A 7 -6.95 -3.63 16.99
CA SER A 7 -7.14 -4.07 15.60
C SER A 7 -8.29 -3.29 14.97
N GLU A 8 -8.65 -3.61 13.73
CA GLU A 8 -9.85 -3.07 13.10
C GLU A 8 -11.13 -3.31 13.93
N ARG A 9 -11.20 -4.43 14.65
CA ARG A 9 -12.35 -4.83 15.48
C ARG A 9 -12.36 -4.17 16.86
N THR A 10 -11.22 -3.71 17.33
CA THR A 10 -11.07 -3.08 18.65
C THR A 10 -10.20 -1.84 18.48
N ARG A 11 -10.86 -0.73 18.14
CA ARG A 11 -10.21 0.53 17.77
C ARG A 11 -9.91 1.46 18.95
N SER A 12 -10.55 1.24 20.10
CA SER A 12 -10.30 2.01 21.31
C SER A 12 -10.40 1.13 22.56
N VAL A 13 -9.55 1.40 23.55
CA VAL A 13 -9.59 0.79 24.87
C VAL A 13 -9.30 1.84 25.94
N THR A 14 -9.91 1.68 27.11
CA THR A 14 -9.62 2.54 28.26
C THR A 14 -8.84 1.77 29.31
N ILE A 15 -7.68 2.27 29.69
CA ILE A 15 -6.80 1.68 30.70
C ILE A 15 -6.64 2.60 31.92
N PRO A 16 -6.17 2.11 33.09
CA PRO A 16 -5.84 2.97 34.23
C PRO A 16 -4.78 4.03 33.89
N GLY A 17 -4.95 5.24 34.41
CA GLY A 17 -4.03 6.37 34.23
C GLY A 17 -2.78 6.25 35.11
N GLN A 18 -1.88 5.36 34.72
CA GLN A 18 -0.58 5.12 35.38
C GLN A 18 0.58 5.45 34.44
N ALA A 19 1.83 5.38 34.94
CA ALA A 19 3.01 5.55 34.11
C ALA A 19 3.07 4.48 33.01
N LEU A 20 3.30 4.91 31.77
CA LEU A 20 3.30 4.05 30.58
C LEU A 20 4.70 3.96 29.97
N ALA A 21 5.09 2.74 29.59
CA ALA A 21 6.16 2.48 28.66
C ALA A 21 5.56 2.21 27.27
N LEU A 22 6.02 2.96 26.27
CA LEU A 22 5.69 2.78 24.87
C LEU A 22 6.91 2.22 24.16
N SER A 23 6.70 1.17 23.37
CA SER A 23 7.76 0.53 22.63
C SER A 23 7.31 0.10 21.24
N ILE A 24 8.21 0.17 20.26
CA ILE A 24 8.00 -0.37 18.93
C ILE A 24 8.87 -1.61 18.71
N THR A 25 8.32 -2.61 18.03
CA THR A 25 8.99 -3.87 17.67
C THR A 25 8.68 -4.26 16.22
N GLY A 26 9.35 -5.29 15.68
CA GLY A 26 9.25 -5.69 14.27
C GLY A 26 10.53 -5.37 13.49
N SER A 27 10.39 -4.94 12.23
CA SER A 27 11.49 -4.50 11.37
C SER A 27 11.85 -3.04 11.61
N VAL A 28 12.14 -2.68 12.87
CA VAL A 28 12.22 -1.28 13.34
C VAL A 28 13.62 -0.68 13.34
N ALA A 29 14.63 -1.33 12.76
CA ALA A 29 16.02 -0.86 12.81
C ALA A 29 16.22 0.57 12.28
N ASP A 30 15.39 0.97 11.31
CA ASP A 30 15.38 2.30 10.70
C ASP A 30 14.14 3.10 11.09
N ALA A 31 13.55 2.87 12.26
CA ALA A 31 12.37 3.59 12.76
C ALA A 31 12.65 4.34 14.07
N VAL A 32 12.06 5.52 14.23
CA VAL A 32 12.13 6.31 15.47
C VAL A 32 10.72 6.53 15.99
N LEU A 33 10.48 6.13 17.23
CA LEU A 33 9.25 6.39 17.97
C LEU A 33 9.23 7.85 18.42
N ASN A 34 8.18 8.56 18.00
CA ASN A 34 7.93 9.94 18.37
C ASN A 34 6.63 10.08 19.17
N ILE A 35 6.65 11.04 20.10
CA ILE A 35 5.50 11.43 20.91
C ILE A 35 5.23 12.90 20.62
N HIS A 36 4.08 13.18 20.02
CA HIS A 36 3.61 14.53 19.75
C HIS A 36 2.60 14.92 20.81
N ALA A 37 2.98 15.87 21.66
CA ALA A 37 2.18 16.34 22.79
C ALA A 37 2.43 17.83 23.04
N ALA A 38 1.67 18.41 23.97
CA ALA A 38 1.92 19.75 24.48
C ALA A 38 3.34 19.86 25.10
N ALA A 39 3.91 21.07 25.11
CA ALA A 39 5.30 21.30 25.51
C ALA A 39 5.61 20.94 26.98
N ASP A 40 4.60 20.92 27.83
CA ASP A 40 4.68 20.57 29.24
C ASP A 40 4.53 19.06 29.50
N GLN A 41 4.15 18.27 28.50
CA GLN A 41 4.01 16.81 28.62
C GLN A 41 5.38 16.16 28.94
N PRO A 42 5.56 15.53 30.12
CA PRO A 42 6.79 14.83 30.42
C PRO A 42 6.93 13.58 29.55
N VAL A 43 8.03 13.49 28.80
CA VAL A 43 8.40 12.33 27.98
C VAL A 43 9.86 11.99 28.25
N VAL A 44 10.13 10.76 28.69
CA VAL A 44 11.49 10.25 28.88
C VAL A 44 11.83 9.31 27.74
N ARG A 45 12.73 9.73 26.84
CA ARG A 45 13.17 8.91 25.70
C ARG A 45 14.33 8.01 26.12
N SER A 46 14.06 6.73 26.31
CA SER A 46 15.09 5.75 26.71
C SER A 46 15.91 5.24 25.52
N SER A 47 15.29 5.16 24.33
CA SER A 47 15.95 4.81 23.07
C SER A 47 15.11 5.30 21.88
N SER A 48 15.60 5.14 20.65
CA SER A 48 14.82 5.40 19.44
C SER A 48 13.52 4.59 19.36
N HIS A 49 13.44 3.45 20.06
CA HIS A 49 12.29 2.54 19.99
C HIS A 49 11.47 2.49 21.28
N ARG A 50 11.87 3.24 22.32
CA ARG A 50 11.21 3.20 23.64
C ARG A 50 11.16 4.58 24.28
N SER A 51 9.95 4.96 24.67
CA SER A 51 9.67 6.17 25.44
C SER A 51 8.82 5.83 26.67
N VAL A 52 9.02 6.56 27.74
CA VAL A 52 8.25 6.45 28.98
C VAL A 52 7.46 7.74 29.20
N LEU A 53 6.19 7.60 29.53
CA LEU A 53 5.27 8.67 29.93
C LEU A 53 4.97 8.51 31.41
N PRO A 54 5.64 9.25 32.32
CA PRO A 54 5.38 9.14 33.75
C PRO A 54 3.94 9.48 34.12
N ILE A 55 3.32 10.39 33.37
CA ILE A 55 1.93 10.81 33.47
C ILE A 55 1.46 11.28 32.09
N VAL A 56 0.18 11.14 31.75
CA VAL A 56 -0.42 11.69 30.52
C VAL A 56 -1.32 12.86 30.91
N MET A 57 -0.89 14.09 30.63
CA MET A 57 -1.56 15.31 31.12
C MET A 57 -2.59 15.86 30.12
N GLY A 58 -2.41 15.57 28.84
CA GLY A 58 -3.28 16.01 27.76
C GLY A 58 -3.29 15.00 26.60
N PRO A 59 -4.11 15.25 25.57
CA PRO A 59 -4.10 14.45 24.35
C PRO A 59 -2.71 14.42 23.71
N LEU A 60 -2.28 13.25 23.25
CA LEU A 60 -1.03 13.08 22.52
C LEU A 60 -1.16 12.05 21.40
N VAL A 61 -0.24 12.12 20.45
CA VAL A 61 -0.14 11.21 19.32
C VAL A 61 1.19 10.44 19.40
N VAL A 62 1.11 9.14 19.17
CA VAL A 62 2.26 8.24 19.08
C VAL A 62 2.48 7.94 17.61
N SER A 63 3.64 8.30 17.08
CA SER A 63 3.98 8.11 15.67
C SER A 63 5.34 7.45 15.50
N VAL A 64 5.62 7.03 14.28
CA VAL A 64 6.94 6.57 13.86
C VAL A 64 7.40 7.29 12.61
N GLN A 65 8.69 7.59 12.57
CA GLN A 65 9.37 8.22 11.43
C GLN A 65 10.59 7.41 11.02
N PRO A 66 11.01 7.49 9.74
CA PRO A 66 12.27 6.92 9.29
C PRO A 66 13.44 7.52 10.08
N ALA A 67 14.35 6.67 10.55
CA ALA A 67 15.58 7.10 11.21
C ALA A 67 16.55 7.79 10.23
N ARG A 68 16.42 7.46 8.94
CA ARG A 68 17.26 7.99 7.85
C ARG A 68 16.42 8.16 6.58
N GLY A 69 16.70 9.23 5.85
CA GLY A 69 15.99 9.56 4.61
C GLY A 69 14.57 10.05 4.86
N ASP A 70 13.82 10.22 3.77
CA ASP A 70 12.48 10.81 3.82
C ASP A 70 11.36 9.77 3.93
N PHE A 71 11.66 8.48 3.70
CA PHE A 71 10.66 7.40 3.64
C PHE A 71 11.19 6.10 4.25
N PHE A 72 10.30 5.30 4.83
CA PHE A 72 10.62 3.96 5.30
C PHE A 72 11.03 3.05 4.13
N GLY A 73 12.02 2.18 4.38
CA GLY A 73 12.48 1.19 3.42
C GLY A 73 11.44 0.09 3.14
N PRO A 74 11.69 -0.77 2.15
CA PRO A 74 10.82 -1.93 1.88
C PRO A 74 10.78 -2.88 3.09
N ASP A 75 9.65 -3.58 3.23
CA ASP A 75 9.40 -4.58 4.27
C ASP A 75 9.53 -4.05 5.71
N THR A 76 9.31 -2.75 5.91
CA THR A 76 9.35 -2.11 7.23
C THR A 76 8.00 -2.32 7.92
N VAL A 77 7.96 -3.20 8.91
CA VAL A 77 6.77 -3.51 9.71
C VAL A 77 6.98 -3.07 11.16
N VAL A 78 6.04 -2.30 11.69
CA VAL A 78 6.08 -1.73 13.03
C VAL A 78 4.92 -2.27 13.86
N GLN A 79 5.22 -2.72 15.07
CA GLN A 79 4.22 -3.10 16.07
C GLN A 79 4.38 -2.24 17.33
N LEU A 80 3.34 -1.48 17.68
CA LEU A 80 3.29 -0.69 18.91
C LEU A 80 2.84 -1.56 20.09
N GLY A 81 3.56 -1.45 21.19
CA GLY A 81 3.16 -1.96 22.50
C GLY A 81 3.15 -0.84 23.53
N ILE A 82 2.08 -0.78 24.33
CA ILE A 82 1.92 0.14 25.45
C ILE A 82 1.67 -0.71 26.71
N GLY A 83 2.48 -0.53 27.73
CA GLY A 83 2.33 -1.24 29.00
C GLY A 83 2.78 -0.38 30.18
N PRO A 84 2.68 -0.88 31.42
CA PRO A 84 3.23 -0.18 32.57
C PRO A 84 4.76 -0.13 32.51
N ASP A 85 5.34 0.95 33.04
CA ASP A 85 6.81 1.08 33.18
C ASP A 85 7.38 0.36 34.41
N THR A 86 6.55 -0.33 35.20
CA THR A 86 6.96 -1.06 36.41
C THR A 86 6.80 -2.57 36.27
N ALA A 87 7.87 -3.32 36.57
CA ALA A 87 7.88 -4.78 36.53
C ALA A 87 7.04 -5.42 37.65
N ASP A 88 6.79 -4.69 38.74
CA ASP A 88 6.10 -5.18 39.95
C ASP A 88 4.59 -4.86 39.97
N ALA A 89 4.01 -4.45 38.84
CA ALA A 89 2.58 -4.14 38.75
C ALA A 89 1.73 -5.40 39.01
N VAL A 90 0.78 -5.31 39.95
CA VAL A 90 -0.02 -6.46 40.43
C VAL A 90 -1.04 -6.98 39.40
N ASP A 91 -1.29 -6.25 38.31
CA ASP A 91 -1.97 -6.76 37.10
C ASP A 91 -1.65 -5.84 35.91
N PRO A 92 -0.51 -6.04 35.21
CA PRO A 92 -0.07 -5.11 34.19
C PRO A 92 -1.01 -5.18 32.98
N VAL A 93 -1.74 -4.09 32.73
CA VAL A 93 -2.52 -3.93 31.50
C VAL A 93 -1.55 -3.70 30.34
N GLN A 94 -1.57 -4.58 29.35
CA GLN A 94 -0.82 -4.40 28.11
C GLN A 94 -1.77 -4.13 26.95
N VAL A 95 -1.42 -3.15 26.14
CA VAL A 95 -2.11 -2.83 24.89
C VAL A 95 -1.12 -3.07 23.77
N VAL A 96 -1.45 -4.01 22.90
CA VAL A 96 -0.60 -4.43 21.78
C VAL A 96 -1.38 -4.18 20.50
N PHE A 97 -0.75 -3.53 19.55
CA PHE A 97 -1.37 -3.23 18.25
C PHE A 97 -1.04 -4.34 17.26
N GLU A 98 -1.89 -4.53 16.26
CA GLU A 98 -1.51 -5.36 15.10
C GLU A 98 -0.29 -4.74 14.39
N PRO A 99 0.63 -5.55 13.85
CA PRO A 99 1.74 -5.04 13.06
C PRO A 99 1.24 -4.28 11.82
N VAL A 100 1.82 -3.11 11.57
CA VAL A 100 1.50 -2.26 10.42
C VAL A 100 2.72 -2.18 9.51
N ASP A 101 2.52 -2.48 8.23
CA ASP A 101 3.51 -2.25 7.18
C ASP A 101 3.57 -0.74 6.89
N VAL A 102 4.67 -0.08 7.22
CA VAL A 102 4.88 1.37 7.03
C VAL A 102 5.78 1.66 5.82
N SER A 103 6.05 0.67 4.98
CA SER A 103 6.95 0.81 3.84
C SER A 103 6.51 1.94 2.92
N GLY A 104 7.45 2.84 2.59
CA GLY A 104 7.20 3.99 1.72
C GLY A 104 6.48 5.18 2.37
N ASP A 105 6.11 5.11 3.66
CA ASP A 105 5.58 6.25 4.39
C ASP A 105 6.71 7.15 4.91
N SER A 106 6.44 8.45 5.05
CA SER A 106 7.36 9.43 5.65
C SER A 106 7.16 9.61 7.15
N ASP A 107 5.94 9.36 7.63
CA ASP A 107 5.52 9.38 9.03
C ASP A 107 4.24 8.55 9.14
N VAL A 108 4.06 7.83 10.24
CA VAL A 108 2.83 7.08 10.52
C VAL A 108 2.40 7.29 11.96
N GLU A 109 1.22 7.86 12.14
CA GLU A 109 0.54 7.90 13.43
C GLU A 109 -0.02 6.52 13.75
N LEU A 110 0.44 5.92 14.85
CA LEU A 110 0.04 4.58 15.26
C LEU A 110 -1.15 4.63 16.23
N ALA A 111 -1.14 5.57 17.16
CA ALA A 111 -2.17 5.68 18.19
C ALA A 111 -2.34 7.10 18.72
N THR A 112 -3.52 7.38 19.28
CA THR A 112 -3.77 8.55 20.11
C THR A 112 -4.05 8.14 21.56
N LEU A 113 -3.54 8.93 22.50
CA LEU A 113 -3.78 8.76 23.93
C LEU A 113 -4.49 10.00 24.44
N THR A 114 -5.66 9.82 25.04
CA THR A 114 -6.47 10.90 25.60
C THR A 114 -6.75 10.64 27.08
N PRO A 115 -6.30 11.53 28.00
CA PRO A 115 -6.68 11.42 29.39
C PRO A 115 -8.20 11.55 29.58
N ALA A 116 -8.77 10.64 30.37
CA ALA A 116 -10.19 10.58 30.72
C ALA A 116 -10.34 10.37 32.23
N GLY A 117 -10.10 11.43 33.00
CA GLY A 117 -10.10 11.39 34.47
C GLY A 117 -8.94 10.56 35.01
N THR A 118 -9.23 9.48 35.75
CA THR A 118 -8.22 8.54 36.29
C THR A 118 -7.83 7.44 35.30
N ARG A 119 -8.27 7.57 34.05
CA ARG A 119 -8.04 6.60 32.97
C ARG A 119 -7.45 7.28 31.75
N ILE A 120 -6.91 6.47 30.84
CA ILE A 120 -6.42 6.91 29.54
C ILE A 120 -7.17 6.10 28.49
N GLU A 121 -7.80 6.81 27.55
CA GLU A 121 -8.29 6.21 26.33
C GLU A 121 -7.14 6.10 25.33
N ILE A 122 -6.99 4.91 24.75
CA ILE A 122 -6.02 4.59 23.71
C ILE A 122 -6.80 4.22 22.47
N ALA A 123 -6.63 4.98 21.39
CA ALA A 123 -7.28 4.69 20.11
C ALA A 123 -6.25 4.41 19.01
N VAL A 124 -6.61 3.53 18.08
CA VAL A 124 -5.81 3.17 16.90
C VAL A 124 -5.92 4.24 15.83
N SER A 125 -4.78 4.71 15.33
CA SER A 125 -4.71 5.62 14.18
C SER A 125 -4.36 4.89 12.88
N ALA A 126 -3.44 3.92 12.93
CA ALA A 126 -3.04 3.11 11.78
C ALA A 126 -3.52 1.66 11.91
N LEU A 127 -4.22 1.18 10.89
CA LEU A 127 -4.67 -0.21 10.79
C LEU A 127 -3.69 -1.03 9.95
N ALA A 128 -3.70 -2.34 10.18
CA ALA A 128 -2.98 -3.28 9.35
C ALA A 128 -3.46 -3.20 7.90
N ASP A 129 -2.50 -3.21 6.99
CA ASP A 129 -2.78 -3.12 5.57
C ASP A 129 -3.45 -4.39 5.02
N ARG A 130 -4.20 -4.24 3.92
CA ARG A 130 -4.66 -5.40 3.15
C ARG A 130 -3.46 -6.21 2.68
N SER A 131 -3.56 -7.54 2.81
CA SER A 131 -2.56 -8.45 2.28
C SER A 131 -2.58 -8.40 0.75
N LEU A 132 -1.44 -8.03 0.17
CA LEU A 132 -1.15 -8.09 -1.26
C LEU A 132 -0.04 -9.10 -1.51
N ASN A 133 0.20 -9.44 -2.77
CA ASN A 133 1.38 -10.20 -3.13
C ASN A 133 2.64 -9.29 -3.10
N PRO A 134 3.86 -9.84 -3.18
CA PRO A 134 5.08 -9.05 -3.00
C PRO A 134 5.20 -7.86 -3.97
N LEU A 135 4.81 -8.03 -5.23
CA LEU A 135 4.85 -6.94 -6.21
C LEU A 135 3.81 -5.86 -5.91
N GLY A 136 2.59 -6.24 -5.55
CA GLY A 136 1.55 -5.31 -5.12
C GLY A 136 1.93 -4.53 -3.86
N THR A 137 2.53 -5.19 -2.87
CA THR A 137 3.05 -4.54 -1.65
C THR A 137 4.14 -3.53 -1.98
N ALA A 138 5.10 -3.90 -2.83
CA ALA A 138 6.16 -2.99 -3.27
C ALA A 138 5.61 -1.79 -4.09
N ALA A 139 4.60 -2.04 -4.94
CA ALA A 139 3.94 -0.99 -5.72
C ALA A 139 3.18 -0.01 -4.82
N ARG A 140 2.49 -0.52 -3.78
CA ARG A 140 1.82 0.29 -2.76
C ARG A 140 2.81 1.18 -2.02
N ALA A 141 3.92 0.60 -1.55
CA ALA A 141 4.97 1.34 -0.87
C ALA A 141 5.56 2.45 -1.77
N ALA A 142 5.81 2.15 -3.04
CA ALA A 142 6.26 3.14 -4.01
C ALA A 142 5.24 4.28 -4.23
N ALA A 143 3.96 3.96 -4.31
CA ALA A 143 2.90 4.95 -4.45
C ALA A 143 2.74 5.84 -3.20
N ARG A 144 2.88 5.28 -1.99
CA ARG A 144 2.82 6.03 -0.71
C ARG A 144 3.84 7.15 -0.61
N LYS A 145 5.01 7.00 -1.23
CA LYS A 145 6.00 8.09 -1.31
C LYS A 145 5.47 9.35 -2.00
N VAL A 146 4.42 9.21 -2.81
CA VAL A 146 3.77 10.31 -3.53
C VAL A 146 2.50 10.79 -2.83
N VAL A 147 1.63 9.86 -2.41
CA VAL A 147 0.29 10.20 -1.90
C VAL A 147 0.16 10.19 -0.38
N GLY A 148 1.18 9.68 0.32
CA GLY A 148 1.13 9.39 1.75
C GLY A 148 0.19 8.22 2.08
N ARG A 149 0.11 7.88 3.37
CA ARG A 149 -0.88 6.96 3.89
C ARG A 149 -2.25 7.63 3.91
N ARG A 150 -3.25 7.00 3.31
CA ARG A 150 -4.66 7.41 3.39
C ARG A 150 -5.41 6.59 4.43
N SER A 151 -6.26 7.28 5.21
CA SER A 151 -7.10 6.65 6.23
C SER A 151 -8.50 6.31 5.73
N GLU A 152 -8.95 6.90 4.62
CA GLU A 152 -10.30 6.71 4.10
C GLU A 152 -10.32 5.99 2.74
N PRO A 153 -11.14 4.94 2.59
CA PRO A 153 -11.38 4.30 1.30
C PRO A 153 -12.01 5.27 0.30
N SER A 154 -11.60 5.17 -0.95
CA SER A 154 -12.26 5.83 -2.08
C SER A 154 -13.45 5.00 -2.56
N SER A 155 -14.54 5.68 -2.97
CA SER A 155 -15.69 5.04 -3.62
C SER A 155 -15.48 4.78 -5.11
N HIS A 156 -14.34 5.18 -5.67
CA HIS A 156 -14.04 4.96 -7.08
C HIS A 156 -13.63 3.51 -7.34
N ALA A 157 -14.08 2.97 -8.47
CA ALA A 157 -13.61 1.69 -9.00
C ALA A 157 -12.52 1.90 -10.06
N VAL A 158 -11.60 0.94 -10.17
CA VAL A 158 -10.58 0.87 -11.21
C VAL A 158 -10.75 -0.39 -12.04
N VAL A 159 -10.62 -0.22 -13.35
CA VAL A 159 -10.62 -1.31 -14.33
C VAL A 159 -9.27 -1.34 -15.04
N ILE A 160 -8.64 -2.50 -15.08
CA ILE A 160 -7.48 -2.76 -15.92
C ILE A 160 -7.96 -3.23 -17.28
N ALA A 161 -7.84 -2.36 -18.28
CA ALA A 161 -8.21 -2.63 -19.66
C ALA A 161 -6.99 -3.18 -20.41
N VAL A 162 -6.94 -4.50 -20.57
CA VAL A 162 -5.80 -5.20 -21.17
C VAL A 162 -6.02 -5.43 -22.65
N ASP A 163 -5.04 -5.05 -23.45
CA ASP A 163 -4.99 -5.26 -24.89
C ASP A 163 -5.00 -6.77 -25.21
N ALA A 164 -6.00 -7.20 -25.98
CA ALA A 164 -6.16 -8.58 -26.43
C ALA A 164 -5.80 -8.79 -27.91
N SER A 165 -4.98 -7.91 -28.49
CA SER A 165 -4.43 -8.08 -29.83
C SER A 165 -3.35 -9.16 -29.86
N ALA A 166 -3.11 -9.72 -31.04
CA ALA A 166 -2.18 -10.83 -31.22
C ALA A 166 -0.72 -10.51 -30.84
N SER A 167 -0.31 -9.23 -30.83
CA SER A 167 1.05 -8.82 -30.45
C SER A 167 1.30 -8.97 -28.94
N MET A 168 0.24 -8.83 -28.13
CA MET A 168 0.29 -9.01 -26.67
C MET A 168 0.52 -10.46 -26.22
N ARG A 169 0.48 -11.44 -27.12
CA ARG A 169 0.64 -12.88 -26.77
C ARG A 169 1.87 -13.15 -25.91
N SER A 170 3.00 -12.55 -26.24
CA SER A 170 4.24 -12.73 -25.47
C SER A 170 4.08 -12.19 -24.05
N ALA A 171 3.48 -11.01 -23.90
CA ALA A 171 3.24 -10.34 -22.63
C ALA A 171 2.29 -11.11 -21.69
N PHE A 172 1.33 -11.86 -22.26
CA PHE A 172 0.55 -12.83 -21.48
C PHE A 172 1.40 -14.03 -21.07
N SER A 173 2.19 -14.58 -21.99
CA SER A 173 2.97 -15.79 -21.74
C SER A 173 4.14 -15.60 -20.76
N ASP A 174 4.75 -14.43 -20.73
CA ASP A 174 5.89 -14.10 -19.87
C ASP A 174 5.46 -13.50 -18.51
N GLY A 175 4.15 -13.34 -18.30
CA GLY A 175 3.56 -12.82 -17.07
C GLY A 175 3.55 -11.31 -16.94
N SER A 176 3.98 -10.54 -17.95
CA SER A 176 3.98 -9.07 -17.90
C SER A 176 2.59 -8.49 -17.64
N VAL A 177 1.53 -9.07 -18.22
CA VAL A 177 0.14 -8.63 -17.97
C VAL A 177 -0.26 -8.85 -16.51
N SER A 178 0.10 -10.01 -15.93
CA SER A 178 -0.16 -10.31 -14.52
C SER A 178 0.61 -9.37 -13.59
N ALA A 179 1.88 -9.10 -13.89
CA ALA A 179 2.70 -8.16 -13.14
C ALA A 179 2.12 -6.73 -13.22
N ALA A 180 1.66 -6.29 -14.38
CA ALA A 180 0.97 -5.01 -14.53
C ALA A 180 -0.28 -4.94 -13.64
N ALA A 181 -1.04 -6.04 -13.54
CA ALA A 181 -2.22 -6.10 -12.68
C ALA A 181 -1.89 -5.95 -11.19
N ASP A 182 -0.87 -6.66 -10.71
CA ASP A 182 -0.40 -6.55 -9.33
C ASP A 182 0.06 -5.14 -8.98
N ILE A 183 0.77 -4.49 -9.91
CA ILE A 183 1.20 -3.10 -9.74
C ILE A 183 -0.01 -2.17 -9.63
N VAL A 184 -1.00 -2.29 -10.52
CA VAL A 184 -2.22 -1.46 -10.46
C VAL A 184 -2.97 -1.69 -9.16
N VAL A 185 -3.12 -2.95 -8.72
CA VAL A 185 -3.78 -3.28 -7.45
C VAL A 185 -3.06 -2.62 -6.27
N GLY A 186 -1.73 -2.68 -6.23
CA GLY A 186 -0.93 -2.04 -5.17
C GLY A 186 -1.04 -0.51 -5.18
N VAL A 187 -0.98 0.11 -6.36
CA VAL A 187 -1.14 1.58 -6.49
C VAL A 187 -2.57 2.01 -6.15
N ALA A 188 -3.58 1.25 -6.57
CA ALA A 188 -4.98 1.49 -6.23
C ALA A 188 -5.19 1.43 -4.72
N ASP A 189 -4.64 0.41 -4.04
CA ASP A 189 -4.69 0.28 -2.58
C ASP A 189 -4.07 1.49 -1.88
N ALA A 190 -2.92 1.99 -2.36
CA ALA A 190 -2.28 3.20 -1.82
C ALA A 190 -3.15 4.47 -1.93
N VAL A 191 -3.92 4.62 -3.01
CA VAL A 191 -4.84 5.76 -3.18
C VAL A 191 -6.21 5.53 -2.52
N GLY A 192 -6.41 4.39 -1.87
CA GLY A 192 -7.63 4.01 -1.14
C GLY A 192 -8.68 3.30 -1.99
N ILE A 193 -8.37 2.90 -3.22
CA ILE A 193 -9.29 2.21 -4.12
C ILE A 193 -9.18 0.70 -3.90
N THR A 194 -10.28 0.07 -3.49
CA THR A 194 -10.33 -1.38 -3.19
C THR A 194 -11.03 -2.20 -4.28
N ASP A 195 -11.92 -1.56 -5.05
CA ASP A 195 -12.62 -2.17 -6.18
C ASP A 195 -11.75 -2.08 -7.43
N VAL A 196 -11.00 -3.15 -7.69
CA VAL A 196 -10.13 -3.29 -8.86
C VAL A 196 -10.53 -4.54 -9.63
N SER A 197 -10.86 -4.37 -10.90
CA SER A 197 -11.23 -5.46 -11.81
C SER A 197 -10.45 -5.38 -13.12
N ALA A 198 -10.59 -6.37 -14.00
CA ALA A 198 -9.93 -6.37 -15.30
C ALA A 198 -10.89 -6.77 -16.43
N MET A 199 -10.56 -6.31 -17.63
CA MET A 199 -11.20 -6.71 -18.87
C MET A 199 -10.19 -6.88 -19.99
N LEU A 200 -10.45 -7.83 -20.88
CA LEU A 200 -9.75 -7.98 -22.14
C LEU A 200 -10.43 -7.13 -23.20
N VAL A 201 -9.67 -6.30 -23.90
CA VAL A 201 -10.19 -5.38 -24.92
C VAL A 201 -9.66 -5.80 -26.29
N ALA A 202 -10.58 -6.21 -27.15
CA ALA A 202 -10.36 -6.44 -28.58
C ALA A 202 -11.34 -5.55 -29.36
N GLU A 203 -12.27 -6.13 -30.12
CA GLU A 203 -13.39 -5.39 -30.73
C GLU A 203 -14.43 -4.95 -29.69
N LYS A 204 -14.68 -5.81 -28.69
CA LYS A 204 -15.56 -5.57 -27.56
C LYS A 204 -14.83 -5.94 -26.26
N PRO A 205 -15.08 -5.22 -25.15
CA PRO A 205 -14.51 -5.57 -23.87
C PRO A 205 -15.18 -6.84 -23.33
N VAL A 206 -14.37 -7.73 -22.76
CA VAL A 206 -14.81 -8.93 -22.07
C VAL A 206 -14.26 -8.89 -20.66
N ALA A 207 -15.14 -8.87 -19.66
CA ALA A 207 -14.73 -8.89 -18.26
C ALA A 207 -13.94 -10.17 -17.95
N VAL A 208 -12.87 -10.03 -17.17
CA VAL A 208 -12.10 -11.16 -16.64
C VAL A 208 -12.73 -11.55 -15.30
N PRO A 209 -13.39 -12.72 -15.21
CA PRO A 209 -13.99 -13.14 -13.95
C PRO A 209 -12.88 -13.40 -12.92
N THR A 210 -13.02 -12.78 -11.75
CA THR A 210 -12.13 -13.00 -10.61
C THR A 210 -12.88 -13.78 -9.55
N GLU A 211 -12.51 -15.04 -9.37
CA GLU A 211 -13.05 -15.90 -8.30
C GLU A 211 -12.58 -15.37 -6.92
N PRO A 212 -13.39 -15.47 -5.85
CA PRO A 212 -13.03 -14.94 -4.53
C PRO A 212 -11.69 -15.44 -3.96
N ALA A 213 -11.25 -16.64 -4.37
CA ALA A 213 -10.01 -17.26 -3.91
C ALA A 213 -8.79 -16.96 -4.81
N ARG A 214 -8.96 -16.27 -5.94
CA ARG A 214 -7.88 -15.95 -6.88
C ARG A 214 -7.55 -14.47 -6.87
N THR A 215 -6.28 -14.16 -7.07
CA THR A 215 -5.89 -12.77 -7.33
C THR A 215 -6.32 -12.35 -8.74
N LEU A 216 -6.38 -11.04 -8.98
CA LEU A 216 -6.65 -10.50 -10.31
C LEU A 216 -5.56 -10.92 -11.32
N ALA A 217 -4.30 -10.93 -10.87
CA ALA A 217 -3.16 -11.35 -11.68
C ALA A 217 -3.22 -12.84 -12.06
N ASP A 218 -3.65 -13.72 -11.14
CA ASP A 218 -3.88 -15.14 -11.45
C ASP A 218 -5.00 -15.33 -12.46
N SER A 219 -6.07 -14.55 -12.32
CA SER A 219 -7.22 -14.58 -13.23
C SER A 219 -6.80 -14.17 -14.64
N LEU A 220 -6.01 -13.09 -14.76
CA LEU A 220 -5.41 -12.64 -16.03
C LEU A 220 -4.39 -13.64 -16.61
N ARG A 221 -3.59 -14.30 -15.76
CA ARG A 221 -2.64 -15.34 -16.19
C ARG A 221 -3.35 -16.54 -16.81
N SER A 222 -4.52 -16.88 -16.26
CA SER A 222 -5.36 -17.98 -16.76
C SER A 222 -6.37 -17.56 -17.83
N ALA A 223 -6.43 -16.28 -18.18
CA ALA A 223 -7.36 -15.82 -19.19
C ALA A 223 -6.93 -16.36 -20.56
N GLU A 224 -7.92 -16.66 -21.41
CA GLU A 224 -7.70 -17.10 -22.79
C GLU A 224 -8.20 -16.02 -23.76
N PRO A 225 -7.37 -15.02 -24.11
CA PRO A 225 -7.80 -13.96 -25.00
C PRO A 225 -8.13 -14.51 -26.39
N ARG A 226 -9.26 -14.05 -26.93
CA ARG A 226 -9.56 -14.22 -28.35
C ARG A 226 -8.77 -13.19 -29.15
N TRP A 227 -7.55 -13.56 -29.53
CA TRP A 227 -6.61 -12.68 -30.20
C TRP A 227 -7.22 -12.00 -31.43
N SER A 228 -7.15 -10.67 -31.48
CA SER A 228 -7.58 -9.86 -32.61
C SER A 228 -6.38 -9.21 -33.32
N ALA A 229 -6.63 -8.62 -34.49
CA ALA A 229 -5.62 -7.82 -35.20
C ALA A 229 -5.37 -6.44 -34.55
N GLY A 230 -6.21 -6.04 -33.59
CA GLY A 230 -6.11 -4.74 -32.93
C GLY A 230 -7.23 -4.52 -31.92
N VAL A 231 -7.19 -3.37 -31.25
CA VAL A 231 -8.05 -3.04 -30.12
C VAL A 231 -8.88 -1.79 -30.39
N ARG A 232 -10.15 -1.83 -30.00
CA ARG A 232 -11.07 -0.69 -30.07
C ARG A 232 -11.23 -0.04 -28.69
N TRP A 233 -10.26 0.80 -28.32
CA TRP A 233 -10.24 1.50 -27.03
C TRP A 233 -11.42 2.45 -26.78
N SER A 234 -12.17 2.87 -27.81
CA SER A 234 -13.39 3.67 -27.61
C SER A 234 -14.52 2.91 -26.91
N THR A 235 -14.39 1.59 -26.75
CA THR A 235 -15.43 0.74 -26.14
C THR A 235 -15.37 0.67 -24.62
N ILE A 236 -14.30 1.18 -24.02
CA ILE A 236 -14.13 1.27 -22.56
C ILE A 236 -14.49 2.66 -22.02
N ASP A 237 -15.06 3.51 -22.86
CA ASP A 237 -15.55 4.82 -22.46
C ASP A 237 -16.85 4.71 -21.66
N GLY A 238 -16.95 5.44 -20.56
CA GLY A 238 -18.19 5.52 -19.79
C GLY A 238 -18.55 4.26 -19.00
N ILE A 239 -17.58 3.37 -18.76
CA ILE A 239 -17.77 2.14 -17.97
C ILE A 239 -18.04 2.37 -16.47
N GLY A 240 -18.20 3.62 -16.03
CA GLY A 240 -18.45 3.98 -14.63
C GLY A 240 -17.25 3.80 -13.69
N ALA A 241 -16.09 3.41 -14.22
CA ALA A 241 -14.84 3.18 -13.50
C ALA A 241 -13.67 3.91 -14.17
N ARG A 242 -12.60 4.17 -13.41
CA ARG A 242 -11.34 4.69 -13.96
C ARG A 242 -10.60 3.56 -14.66
N ALA A 243 -10.29 3.74 -15.95
CA ALA A 243 -9.59 2.71 -16.72
C ALA A 243 -8.07 2.95 -16.73
N VAL A 244 -7.29 1.94 -16.36
CA VAL A 244 -5.84 1.88 -16.61
C VAL A 244 -5.62 0.92 -17.78
N VAL A 245 -4.95 1.39 -18.83
CA VAL A 245 -4.73 0.60 -20.04
C VAL A 245 -3.40 -0.13 -19.99
N CYS A 246 -3.40 -1.43 -20.33
CA CYS A 246 -2.19 -2.23 -20.47
C CYS A 246 -2.05 -2.71 -21.91
N THR A 247 -1.02 -2.26 -22.62
CA THR A 247 -0.82 -2.53 -24.07
C THR A 247 0.66 -2.48 -24.43
N ASP A 248 1.05 -3.18 -25.50
CA ASP A 248 2.38 -3.08 -26.13
C ASP A 248 2.43 -1.99 -27.22
N PHE A 249 1.28 -1.38 -27.57
CA PHE A 249 1.17 -0.35 -28.60
C PHE A 249 0.47 0.94 -28.09
N PRO A 250 1.12 1.71 -27.20
CA PRO A 250 0.53 2.87 -26.55
C PRO A 250 0.52 4.10 -27.46
N THR A 251 -0.48 4.20 -28.34
CA THR A 251 -0.64 5.38 -29.22
C THR A 251 -0.76 6.68 -28.43
N GLN A 252 -0.40 7.81 -29.05
CA GLN A 252 -0.49 9.13 -28.40
C GLN A 252 -1.91 9.45 -27.93
N THR A 253 -2.93 9.16 -28.75
CA THR A 253 -4.34 9.37 -28.38
C THR A 253 -4.73 8.56 -27.14
N LEU A 254 -4.20 7.35 -26.99
CA LEU A 254 -4.47 6.51 -25.83
C LEU A 254 -3.83 7.09 -24.57
N ARG A 255 -2.56 7.49 -24.65
CA ARG A 255 -1.79 8.08 -23.53
C ARG A 255 -2.34 9.43 -23.07
N GLN A 256 -2.98 10.19 -23.96
CA GLN A 256 -3.65 11.45 -23.60
C GLN A 256 -4.99 11.23 -22.91
N ARG A 257 -5.57 10.02 -23.02
CA ARG A 257 -6.93 9.73 -22.58
C ARG A 257 -6.98 8.89 -21.32
N PHE A 258 -6.06 7.95 -21.18
CA PHE A 258 -6.01 7.02 -20.06
C PHE A 258 -4.60 6.98 -19.46
N PRO A 259 -4.48 6.66 -18.16
CA PRO A 259 -3.25 6.14 -17.60
C PRO A 259 -2.87 4.84 -18.33
N VAL A 260 -1.61 4.73 -18.76
CA VAL A 260 -1.13 3.58 -19.56
C VAL A 260 0.07 2.92 -18.89
N ILE A 261 0.03 1.58 -18.82
CA ILE A 261 1.20 0.71 -18.64
C ILE A 261 1.56 0.13 -20.01
N ALA A 262 2.64 0.64 -20.58
CA ALA A 262 3.18 0.18 -21.85
C ALA A 262 4.10 -1.02 -21.62
N ILE A 263 3.81 -2.16 -22.24
CA ILE A 263 4.71 -3.32 -22.25
C ILE A 263 5.68 -3.15 -23.41
N SER A 264 6.86 -2.59 -23.14
CA SER A 264 7.77 -2.16 -24.21
C SER A 264 9.23 -2.07 -23.76
N THR A 265 10.13 -2.15 -24.73
CA THR A 265 11.55 -1.83 -24.57
C THR A 265 11.92 -0.45 -25.11
N ASP A 266 10.96 0.32 -25.64
CA ASP A 266 11.23 1.66 -26.19
C ASP A 266 11.40 2.69 -25.05
N PRO A 267 12.61 3.21 -24.82
CA PRO A 267 12.85 4.17 -23.74
C PRO A 267 12.15 5.51 -23.97
N ARG A 268 11.73 5.82 -25.22
CA ARG A 268 11.04 7.08 -25.53
C ARG A 268 9.69 7.19 -24.81
N LEU A 269 9.07 6.04 -24.52
CA LEU A 269 7.77 5.97 -23.85
C LEU A 269 7.83 6.35 -22.36
N GLU A 270 9.01 6.24 -21.73
CA GLU A 270 9.18 6.51 -20.29
C GLU A 270 8.92 7.97 -19.90
N THR A 271 8.98 8.89 -20.86
CA THR A 271 8.70 10.32 -20.65
C THR A 271 7.20 10.56 -20.39
N ASP A 272 6.34 9.73 -20.95
CA ASP A 272 4.91 10.03 -21.15
C ASP A 272 3.97 8.98 -20.55
N CYS A 273 4.46 7.79 -20.20
CA CYS A 273 3.66 6.73 -19.59
C CYS A 273 4.51 5.77 -18.75
N ALA A 274 3.85 4.96 -17.93
CA ALA A 274 4.51 3.87 -17.23
C ALA A 274 4.98 2.82 -18.24
N VAL A 275 6.25 2.42 -18.19
CA VAL A 275 6.81 1.38 -19.06
C VAL A 275 7.20 0.17 -18.22
N LEU A 276 6.56 -0.96 -18.50
CA LEU A 276 6.92 -2.27 -18.01
C LEU A 276 7.73 -2.98 -19.09
N ARG A 277 9.00 -3.26 -18.81
CA ARG A 277 9.85 -3.97 -19.77
C ARG A 277 9.53 -5.47 -19.71
N PRO A 278 9.45 -6.17 -20.86
CA PRO A 278 9.37 -7.62 -20.87
C PRO A 278 10.54 -8.23 -20.07
N PRO A 279 10.32 -9.32 -19.32
CA PRO A 279 11.37 -9.95 -18.55
C PRO A 279 12.44 -10.58 -19.43
N ARG A 280 13.58 -10.87 -18.81
CA ARG A 280 14.60 -11.72 -19.45
C ARG A 280 14.03 -13.12 -19.70
N PRO A 281 14.43 -13.82 -20.78
CA PRO A 281 13.96 -15.16 -21.06
C PRO A 281 14.12 -16.10 -19.86
N GLY A 282 13.03 -16.76 -19.46
CA GLY A 282 13.01 -17.69 -18.33
C GLY A 282 12.86 -17.05 -16.95
N VAL A 283 12.75 -15.71 -16.86
CA VAL A 283 12.45 -14.99 -15.61
C VAL A 283 10.98 -14.57 -15.62
N ASP A 284 10.29 -14.71 -14.49
CA ASP A 284 8.92 -14.20 -14.34
C ASP A 284 8.94 -12.66 -14.22
N ALA A 285 8.00 -12.00 -14.90
CA ALA A 285 7.92 -10.54 -14.94
C ALA A 285 7.87 -9.89 -13.55
N ALA A 286 7.18 -10.49 -12.58
CA ALA A 286 7.09 -9.92 -11.23
C ALA A 286 8.44 -9.94 -10.51
N ALA A 287 9.18 -11.04 -10.65
CA ALA A 287 10.52 -11.17 -10.07
C ALA A 287 11.52 -10.19 -10.70
N GLU A 288 11.45 -9.98 -12.02
CA GLU A 288 12.30 -9.02 -12.73
C GLU A 288 12.04 -7.59 -12.23
N VAL A 289 10.77 -7.18 -12.10
CA VAL A 289 10.40 -5.84 -11.62
C VAL A 289 10.83 -5.63 -10.17
N LEU A 290 10.63 -6.62 -9.31
CA LEU A 290 11.06 -6.56 -7.90
C LEU A 290 12.59 -6.39 -7.77
N SER A 291 13.37 -6.91 -8.71
CA SER A 291 14.81 -6.70 -8.76
C SER A 291 15.23 -5.27 -9.18
N GLN A 292 14.28 -4.45 -9.62
CA GLN A 292 14.50 -3.09 -10.13
C GLN A 292 13.58 -2.05 -9.45
N PRO A 293 13.76 -1.74 -8.14
CA PRO A 293 12.86 -0.86 -7.39
C PRO A 293 12.63 0.52 -8.03
N ALA A 294 13.67 1.11 -8.62
CA ALA A 294 13.55 2.40 -9.29
C ALA A 294 12.62 2.38 -10.51
N VAL A 295 12.48 1.23 -11.20
CA VAL A 295 11.52 1.06 -12.30
C VAL A 295 10.10 1.04 -11.75
N LEU A 296 9.87 0.24 -10.70
CA LEU A 296 8.58 0.16 -10.04
C LEU A 296 8.12 1.51 -9.50
N GLU A 297 9.02 2.30 -8.90
CA GLU A 297 8.73 3.65 -8.44
C GLU A 297 8.27 4.57 -9.57
N ARG A 298 8.95 4.57 -10.72
CA ARG A 298 8.53 5.36 -11.88
C ARG A 298 7.15 4.97 -12.39
N ILE A 299 6.87 3.66 -12.47
CA ILE A 299 5.56 3.14 -12.85
C ILE A 299 4.49 3.61 -11.86
N ALA A 300 4.72 3.43 -10.56
CA ALA A 300 3.79 3.81 -9.50
C ALA A 300 3.49 5.31 -9.52
N ILE A 301 4.50 6.17 -9.64
CA ILE A 301 4.35 7.64 -9.74
C ILE A 301 3.47 8.02 -10.93
N SER A 302 3.70 7.39 -12.10
CA SER A 302 2.91 7.66 -13.31
C SER A 302 1.44 7.27 -13.12
N LEU A 303 1.17 6.12 -12.50
CA LEU A 303 -0.19 5.63 -12.26
C LEU A 303 -0.93 6.43 -11.18
N VAL A 304 -0.25 6.82 -10.10
CA VAL A 304 -0.83 7.67 -9.05
C VAL A 304 -1.46 8.93 -9.65
N ARG A 305 -0.72 9.63 -10.53
CA ARG A 305 -1.23 10.86 -11.19
C ARG A 305 -2.48 10.62 -12.03
N GLY A 306 -2.64 9.41 -12.56
CA GLY A 306 -3.80 9.00 -13.33
C GLY A 306 -4.99 8.53 -12.48
N LEU A 307 -4.74 8.11 -11.24
CA LEU A 307 -5.73 7.53 -10.34
C LEU A 307 -6.23 8.49 -9.25
N MET A 308 -5.59 9.64 -9.05
CA MET A 308 -6.13 10.75 -8.26
C MET A 308 -7.03 11.64 -9.11
#